data_AF-A0A3M1WC26-F1
#
_entry.id   AF-A0A3M1WC26-F1
#
_cell.length_a   1.000
_cell.length_b   1.000
_cell.length_c   1.000
_cell.angle_alpha   90.00
_cell.angle_beta   90.00
_cell.angle_gamma   90.00
#
_symmetry.space_group_name_H-M   'P 1'
#
loop_
_entity.id
_entity.type
_entity.pdbx_description
1 polymer ?
#
loop_
_entity_poly.entity_id
_entity_poly.type
_entity_poly.pdbx_seq_one_letter_code
_entity_poly.pdbx_strand_id
1 'polypeptide(L)'
;MAPSIIFLDEIDALSPAEHRSDTVSQAERALRQLLSQIDDIEQLRGLVVLGATNRLEAVDPALFEHGRFDLLLEVPLPDSQALKEIFRIHLRHRPIADDVDLDVLVKLAGGFSGADVEMVCEMAANNAIKELITENPSSQQNLLIAQRHLAAAIAERCKQKLE
;
A
#
# COMPACT_ATOMS: atom_id res chain seq x y z
N MET A 1 -23.60 -15.90 -13.91
CA MET A 1 -22.50 -15.03 -14.34
C MET A 1 -21.23 -15.68 -13.84
N ALA A 2 -20.32 -16.05 -14.74
CA ALA A 2 -19.00 -16.61 -14.43
C ALA A 2 -18.11 -16.31 -15.64
N PRO A 3 -16.83 -15.96 -15.46
CA PRO A 3 -16.08 -15.87 -14.19
C PRO A 3 -16.24 -14.51 -13.48
N SER A 4 -16.11 -14.49 -12.14
CA SER A 4 -16.20 -13.28 -11.30
C SER A 4 -15.15 -13.28 -10.18
N ILE A 5 -14.70 -12.10 -9.75
CA ILE A 5 -13.79 -11.91 -8.61
C ILE A 5 -14.47 -11.04 -7.55
N ILE A 6 -14.43 -11.45 -6.29
CA ILE A 6 -14.86 -10.67 -5.13
C ILE A 6 -13.60 -10.27 -4.34
N PHE A 7 -13.42 -8.98 -4.08
CA PHE A 7 -12.33 -8.45 -3.27
C PHE A 7 -12.89 -7.87 -1.97
N LEU A 8 -12.43 -8.39 -0.84
CA LEU A 8 -12.76 -7.93 0.50
C LEU A 8 -11.50 -7.31 1.10
N ASP A 9 -11.49 -5.98 1.25
CA ASP A 9 -10.41 -5.26 1.90
C ASP A 9 -10.65 -5.14 3.41
N GLU A 10 -9.57 -5.02 4.18
CA GLU A 10 -9.61 -4.91 5.65
C GLU A 10 -10.51 -5.97 6.33
N ILE A 11 -10.34 -7.25 5.96
CA ILE A 11 -11.22 -8.32 6.45
C ILE A 11 -11.20 -8.49 7.99
N ASP A 12 -10.14 -8.04 8.66
CA ASP A 12 -10.02 -7.99 10.12
C ASP A 12 -11.00 -7.00 10.77
N ALA A 13 -11.43 -5.96 10.06
CA ALA A 13 -12.46 -5.04 10.55
C ALA A 13 -13.85 -5.70 10.57
N LEU A 14 -14.07 -6.67 9.69
CA LEU A 14 -15.34 -7.37 9.55
C LEU A 14 -15.43 -8.65 10.41
N SER A 15 -14.29 -9.22 10.80
CA SER A 15 -14.22 -10.47 11.57
C SER A 15 -13.12 -10.47 12.64
N PRO A 16 -13.22 -9.62 13.67
CA PRO A 16 -12.20 -9.51 14.71
C PRO A 16 -12.12 -10.80 15.55
N ALA A 17 -10.91 -11.30 15.77
CA ALA A 17 -10.64 -12.46 16.62
C ALA A 17 -11.03 -12.23 18.10
N GLU A 18 -10.98 -10.98 18.57
CA GLU A 18 -11.36 -10.59 19.93
C GLU A 18 -12.78 -10.01 19.98
N HIS A 19 -13.69 -10.72 20.66
CA HIS A 19 -15.04 -10.26 20.96
C HIS A 19 -14.99 -9.13 22.00
N ARG A 20 -14.86 -7.88 21.57
CA ARG A 20 -14.81 -6.71 22.48
C ARG A 20 -16.15 -6.37 23.15
N SER A 21 -17.21 -7.10 22.82
CA SER A 21 -18.54 -7.04 23.45
C SER A 21 -19.28 -8.36 23.23
N ASP A 22 -20.08 -8.82 24.19
CA ASP A 22 -20.94 -10.02 24.08
C ASP A 22 -21.96 -9.96 22.90
N THR A 23 -22.03 -8.82 22.22
CA THR A 23 -22.79 -8.63 20.99
C THR A 23 -21.89 -8.76 19.76
N VAL A 24 -22.08 -9.84 19.00
CA VAL A 24 -21.58 -9.98 17.62
C VAL A 24 -21.99 -8.74 16.83
N SER A 25 -21.04 -8.07 16.17
CA SER A 25 -21.36 -6.86 15.42
C SER A 25 -22.34 -7.19 14.26
N GLN A 26 -23.17 -6.23 13.85
CA GLN A 26 -24.04 -6.44 12.69
C GLN A 26 -23.23 -6.70 11.41
N ALA A 27 -22.04 -6.11 11.32
CA ALA A 27 -21.11 -6.30 10.22
C ALA A 27 -20.57 -7.74 10.15
N GLU A 28 -20.18 -8.31 11.29
CA GLU A 28 -19.70 -9.70 11.36
C GLU A 28 -20.79 -10.70 10.98
N ARG A 29 -22.04 -10.47 11.42
CA ARG A 29 -23.19 -11.29 10.99
C ARG A 29 -23.43 -11.20 9.49
N ALA A 30 -23.39 -10.00 8.93
CA ALA A 30 -23.55 -9.80 7.49
C ALA A 30 -22.42 -10.50 6.70
N LEU A 31 -21.17 -10.43 7.18
CA LEU A 31 -20.04 -11.13 6.58
C LEU A 31 -20.23 -12.65 6.64
N ARG A 32 -20.54 -13.23 7.80
CA ARG A 32 -20.76 -14.68 7.95
C ARG A 32 -21.89 -15.16 7.04
N GLN A 33 -22.96 -14.39 6.90
CA GLN A 33 -24.07 -14.70 5.99
C GLN A 33 -23.67 -14.58 4.51
N LEU A 34 -22.84 -13.59 4.16
CA LEU A 34 -22.30 -13.43 2.82
C LEU A 34 -21.38 -14.61 2.47
N LEU A 35 -20.46 -14.97 3.36
CA LEU A 35 -19.54 -16.10 3.17
C LEU A 35 -20.29 -17.43 3.08
N SER A 36 -21.30 -17.66 3.92
CA SER A 36 -22.14 -18.86 3.80
C SER A 36 -22.88 -18.94 2.45
N GLN A 37 -23.34 -17.80 1.92
CA GLN A 37 -23.94 -17.78 0.59
C GLN A 37 -22.90 -17.98 -0.52
N ILE A 38 -21.67 -17.51 -0.32
CA ILE A 38 -20.56 -17.78 -1.24
C ILE A 38 -20.23 -19.27 -1.26
N ASP A 39 -20.16 -19.95 -0.10
CA ASP A 39 -19.91 -21.40 -0.03
C ASP A 39 -20.98 -22.20 -0.82
N ASP A 40 -22.24 -21.79 -0.73
CA ASP A 40 -23.34 -22.38 -1.51
C ASP A 40 -23.18 -22.11 -3.03
N ILE A 41 -22.62 -20.95 -3.38
CA ILE A 41 -22.36 -20.50 -4.75
C ILE A 41 -21.06 -21.09 -5.32
N GLU A 42 -20.06 -21.48 -4.53
CA GLU A 42 -18.79 -22.05 -5.01
C GLU A 42 -18.99 -23.38 -5.78
N GLN A 43 -20.14 -24.04 -5.60
CA GLN A 43 -20.57 -25.13 -6.49
C GLN A 43 -20.71 -24.67 -7.97
N LEU A 44 -20.90 -23.37 -8.19
CA LEU A 44 -20.86 -22.68 -9.48
C LEU A 44 -19.41 -22.32 -9.81
N ARG A 45 -18.73 -23.22 -10.52
CA ARG A 45 -17.37 -23.04 -11.04
C ARG A 45 -17.17 -21.64 -11.62
N GLY A 46 -16.18 -20.89 -11.11
CA GLY A 46 -15.73 -19.61 -11.69
C GLY A 46 -15.81 -18.37 -10.79
N LEU A 47 -15.99 -18.52 -9.48
CA LEU A 47 -15.85 -17.44 -8.51
C LEU A 47 -14.50 -17.53 -7.79
N VAL A 48 -13.81 -16.40 -7.64
CA VAL A 48 -12.59 -16.27 -6.82
C VAL A 48 -12.82 -15.20 -5.77
N VAL A 49 -12.55 -15.49 -4.50
CA VAL A 49 -12.60 -14.54 -3.40
C VAL A 49 -11.19 -14.18 -2.96
N LEU A 50 -10.92 -12.88 -2.85
CA LEU A 50 -9.67 -12.31 -2.40
C LEU A 50 -9.93 -11.52 -1.12
N GLY A 51 -9.20 -11.83 -0.06
CA GLY A 51 -9.22 -11.07 1.19
C GLY A 51 -7.88 -10.37 1.41
N ALA A 52 -7.92 -9.10 1.84
CA ALA A 52 -6.74 -8.35 2.25
C ALA A 52 -6.86 -7.93 3.71
N THR A 53 -5.74 -8.03 4.45
CA THR A 53 -5.62 -7.57 5.84
C THR A 53 -4.18 -7.20 6.14
N ASN A 54 -4.00 -6.22 7.03
CA ASN A 54 -2.70 -5.89 7.61
C ASN A 54 -2.44 -6.62 8.94
N ARG A 55 -3.43 -7.37 9.44
CA ARG A 55 -3.46 -7.95 10.79
C ARG A 55 -4.04 -9.36 10.73
N LEU A 56 -3.24 -10.30 10.24
CA LEU A 56 -3.66 -11.70 10.12
C LEU A 56 -4.10 -12.29 11.47
N GLU A 57 -3.45 -11.90 12.56
CA GLU A 57 -3.78 -12.31 13.93
C GLU A 57 -5.14 -11.79 14.43
N ALA A 58 -5.66 -10.74 13.80
CA ALA A 58 -6.96 -10.17 14.14
C ALA A 58 -8.11 -10.81 13.34
N VAL A 59 -7.83 -11.69 12.37
CA VAL A 59 -8.84 -12.38 11.57
C VAL A 59 -9.29 -13.67 12.27
N ASP A 60 -10.60 -13.93 12.29
CA ASP A 60 -11.18 -15.17 12.83
C ASP A 60 -10.55 -16.42 12.17
N PRO A 61 -9.86 -17.30 12.94
CA PRO A 61 -9.25 -18.52 12.42
C PRO A 61 -10.22 -19.44 11.68
N ALA A 62 -11.52 -19.39 12.00
CA ALA A 62 -12.54 -20.20 11.35
C ALA A 62 -12.67 -19.91 9.85
N LEU A 63 -12.24 -18.73 9.37
CA LEU A 63 -12.20 -18.39 7.95
C LEU A 63 -11.18 -19.21 7.17
N PHE A 64 -10.10 -19.65 7.81
CA PHE A 64 -9.05 -20.49 7.20
C PHE A 64 -9.36 -21.98 7.38
N GLU A 65 -9.86 -22.39 8.55
CA GLU A 65 -10.09 -23.82 8.88
C GLU A 65 -11.16 -24.51 7.99
N HIS A 66 -12.13 -23.75 7.49
CA HIS A 66 -13.22 -24.29 6.66
C HIS A 66 -12.91 -24.28 5.16
N GLY A 67 -11.69 -23.92 4.77
CA GLY A 67 -11.25 -23.88 3.37
C GLY A 67 -11.85 -22.75 2.53
N ARG A 68 -12.34 -21.68 3.16
CA ARG A 68 -12.86 -20.48 2.45
C ARG A 68 -11.74 -19.57 1.96
N PHE A 69 -10.64 -19.53 2.72
CA PHE A 69 -9.40 -18.85 2.34
C PHE A 69 -8.24 -19.85 2.41
N ASP A 70 -8.12 -20.68 1.37
CA ASP A 70 -7.10 -21.73 1.29
C ASP A 70 -5.69 -21.20 0.99
N LEU A 71 -5.59 -20.06 0.31
CA LEU A 71 -4.32 -19.48 -0.11
C LEU A 71 -4.01 -18.22 0.69
N LEU A 72 -3.01 -18.33 1.57
CA LEU A 72 -2.45 -17.19 2.26
C LEU A 72 -1.22 -16.67 1.50
N LEU A 73 -1.30 -15.43 1.01
CA LEU A 73 -0.19 -14.75 0.34
C LEU A 73 0.32 -13.62 1.24
N GLU A 74 1.53 -13.79 1.76
CA GLU A 74 2.21 -12.71 2.48
C GLU A 74 2.83 -11.73 1.48
N VAL A 75 2.58 -10.44 1.69
CA VAL A 75 3.19 -9.35 0.91
C VAL A 75 4.28 -8.70 1.78
N PRO A 76 5.56 -9.09 1.63
CA PRO A 76 6.64 -8.54 2.43
C PRO A 76 6.97 -7.10 2.00
N LEU A 77 7.78 -6.42 2.82
CA LEU A 77 8.43 -5.18 2.38
C LEU A 77 9.25 -5.42 1.10
N PRO A 78 9.25 -4.45 0.17
CA PRO A 78 9.96 -4.60 -1.09
C PRO A 78 11.47 -4.73 -0.86
N ASP A 79 12.11 -5.61 -1.64
CA ASP A 79 13.57 -5.67 -1.72
C ASP A 79 14.13 -4.47 -2.52
N SER A 80 15.47 -4.39 -2.65
CA SER A 80 16.11 -3.29 -3.37
C SER A 80 15.70 -3.19 -4.85
N GLN A 81 15.43 -4.30 -5.52
CA GLN A 81 15.02 -4.29 -6.94
C GLN A 81 13.57 -3.83 -7.07
N ALA A 82 12.68 -4.35 -6.21
CA ALA A 82 11.29 -3.92 -6.13
C ALA A 82 11.20 -2.43 -5.75
N LEU A 83 11.97 -1.95 -4.78
CA LEU A 83 12.06 -0.53 -4.43
C LEU A 83 12.47 0.33 -5.62
N LYS A 84 13.48 -0.11 -6.39
CA LYS A 84 13.92 0.61 -7.60
C LYS A 84 12.79 0.75 -8.62
N GLU A 85 12.02 -0.31 -8.84
CA GLU A 85 10.86 -0.29 -9.73
C GLU A 85 9.72 0.57 -9.19
N ILE A 86 9.46 0.55 -7.88
CA ILE A 86 8.47 1.42 -7.24
C ILE A 86 8.86 2.90 -7.44
N PHE A 87 10.12 3.27 -7.18
CA PHE A 87 10.62 4.61 -7.49
C PHE A 87 10.43 4.95 -8.97
N ARG A 88 10.75 4.02 -9.88
CA ARG A 88 10.59 4.23 -11.33
C ARG A 88 9.13 4.47 -11.71
N ILE A 89 8.18 3.75 -11.12
CA ILE A 89 6.73 3.92 -11.34
C ILE A 89 6.31 5.31 -10.88
N HIS A 90 6.65 5.69 -9.64
CA HIS A 90 6.24 6.98 -9.08
C HIS A 90 6.95 8.16 -9.75
N LEU A 91 8.17 8.01 -10.26
CA LEU A 91 8.90 9.08 -10.95
C LEU A 91 8.59 9.19 -12.45
N ARG A 92 7.98 8.16 -13.08
CA ARG A 92 7.76 8.07 -14.54
C ARG A 92 7.11 9.31 -15.16
N HIS A 93 6.13 9.91 -14.47
CA HIS A 93 5.36 11.04 -14.98
C HIS A 93 5.73 12.37 -14.32
N ARG A 94 6.86 12.42 -13.62
CA ARG A 94 7.36 13.61 -12.93
C ARG A 94 8.57 14.18 -13.67
N PRO A 95 8.72 15.52 -13.71
CA PRO A 95 9.90 16.13 -14.30
C PRO A 95 11.09 15.94 -13.35
N ILE A 96 11.93 14.95 -13.61
CA ILE A 96 13.14 14.66 -12.83
C ILE A 96 14.38 15.26 -13.51
N ALA A 97 15.34 15.70 -12.71
CA ALA A 97 16.62 16.16 -13.25
C ALA A 97 17.53 14.96 -13.59
N ASP A 98 18.51 15.19 -14.47
CA ASP A 98 19.45 14.15 -14.93
C ASP A 98 20.40 13.67 -13.82
N ASP A 99 20.47 14.37 -12.68
CA ASP A 99 21.29 14.01 -11.53
C ASP A 99 20.67 12.93 -10.63
N VAL A 100 19.43 12.49 -10.92
CA VAL A 100 18.70 11.53 -10.10
C VAL A 100 19.25 10.12 -10.28
N ASP A 101 19.88 9.61 -9.23
CA ASP A 101 20.42 8.24 -9.15
C ASP A 101 19.52 7.37 -8.26
N LEU A 102 18.74 6.50 -8.89
CA LEU A 102 17.84 5.57 -8.21
C LEU A 102 18.58 4.56 -7.32
N ASP A 103 19.80 4.15 -7.68
CA ASP A 103 20.56 3.19 -6.87
C ASP A 103 21.00 3.82 -5.53
N VAL A 104 21.25 5.13 -5.54
CA VAL A 104 21.49 5.89 -4.30
C VAL A 104 20.19 6.01 -3.48
N LEU A 105 19.06 6.32 -4.11
CA LEU A 105 17.78 6.46 -3.40
C LEU A 105 17.34 5.15 -2.75
N VAL A 106 17.50 4.01 -3.44
CA VAL A 106 17.17 2.69 -2.91
C VAL A 106 18.02 2.34 -1.69
N LYS A 107 19.31 2.69 -1.68
CA LYS A 107 20.18 2.50 -0.50
C LYS A 107 19.72 3.34 0.69
N LEU A 108 19.24 4.56 0.45
CA LEU A 108 18.75 5.45 1.50
C LEU A 108 17.36 5.06 2.02
N ALA A 109 16.52 4.49 1.16
CA ALA A 109 15.14 4.10 1.45
C ALA A 109 15.00 2.64 1.93
N GLY A 110 16.03 2.09 2.57
CA GLY A 110 15.98 0.72 3.10
C GLY A 110 14.81 0.53 4.08
N GLY A 111 14.01 -0.52 3.88
CA GLY A 111 12.84 -0.82 4.73
C GLY A 111 11.60 0.04 4.44
N PHE A 112 11.56 0.74 3.31
CA PHE A 112 10.40 1.52 2.89
C PHE A 112 9.35 0.63 2.24
N SER A 113 8.08 0.93 2.49
CA SER A 113 6.94 0.37 1.75
C SER A 113 6.70 1.15 0.46
N GLY A 114 5.80 0.65 -0.40
CA GLY A 114 5.36 1.40 -1.58
C GLY A 114 4.78 2.78 -1.24
N ALA A 115 3.96 2.85 -0.19
CA ALA A 115 3.36 4.10 0.30
C ALA A 115 4.43 5.09 0.80
N ASP A 116 5.51 4.60 1.43
CA ASP A 116 6.62 5.47 1.84
C ASP A 116 7.32 6.10 0.64
N VAL A 117 7.55 5.34 -0.43
CA VAL A 117 8.18 5.83 -1.66
C VAL A 117 7.28 6.84 -2.36
N GLU A 118 5.97 6.58 -2.42
CA GLU A 118 5.00 7.52 -2.97
C GLU A 118 5.05 8.88 -2.25
N MET A 119 4.98 8.84 -0.92
CA MET A 119 5.07 10.01 -0.05
C MET A 119 6.37 10.78 -0.25
N VAL A 120 7.52 10.09 -0.30
CA VAL A 120 8.83 10.70 -0.57
C VAL A 120 8.81 11.46 -1.88
N CYS A 121 8.27 10.87 -2.94
CA CYS A 121 8.25 11.52 -4.24
C CYS A 121 7.31 12.74 -4.27
N GLU A 122 6.21 12.72 -3.50
CA GLU A 122 5.32 13.86 -3.33
C GLU A 122 5.97 14.99 -2.52
N MET A 123 6.63 14.65 -1.40
CA MET A 123 7.41 15.60 -0.60
C MET A 123 8.53 16.25 -1.43
N ALA A 124 9.26 15.47 -2.22
CA ALA A 124 10.30 15.97 -3.10
C ALA A 124 9.77 16.94 -4.16
N ALA A 125 8.61 16.64 -4.76
CA ALA A 125 7.93 17.54 -5.68
C ALA A 125 7.54 18.86 -5.01
N ASN A 126 6.95 18.79 -3.82
CA ASN A 126 6.57 19.97 -3.04
C ASN A 126 7.79 20.82 -2.65
N ASN A 127 8.92 20.19 -2.31
CA ASN A 127 10.16 20.88 -2.00
C ASN A 127 10.72 21.61 -3.23
N ALA A 128 10.71 20.95 -4.40
CA ALA A 128 11.11 21.58 -5.66
C ALA A 128 10.24 22.81 -6.00
N ILE A 129 8.92 22.72 -5.78
CA ILE A 129 7.98 23.83 -6.01
C ILE A 129 8.26 24.99 -5.05
N LYS A 130 8.43 24.71 -3.75
CA LYS A 130 8.73 25.74 -2.75
C LYS A 130 10.01 26.51 -3.08
N GLU A 131 11.03 25.80 -3.52
CA GLU A 131 12.29 26.41 -3.92
C GLU A 131 12.12 27.33 -5.13
N LEU A 132 11.45 26.86 -6.19
CA LEU A 132 11.18 27.66 -7.38
C LEU A 132 10.46 28.97 -7.04
N ILE A 133 9.44 28.90 -6.17
CA ILE A 133 8.68 30.07 -5.72
C ILE A 133 9.57 31.03 -4.92
N THR A 134 10.47 30.51 -4.09
CA THR A 134 11.33 31.32 -3.20
C THR A 134 12.45 32.01 -3.98
N GLU A 135 13.08 31.32 -4.93
CA GLU A 135 14.25 31.84 -5.63
C GLU A 135 13.88 32.71 -6.84
N ASN A 136 12.75 32.44 -7.50
CA ASN A 136 12.44 33.07 -8.79
C ASN A 136 10.92 33.13 -9.10
N PRO A 137 10.14 34.03 -8.47
CA PRO A 137 8.69 34.13 -8.70
C PRO A 137 8.30 34.53 -10.14
N SER A 138 9.25 34.96 -10.99
CA SER A 138 9.01 35.46 -12.35
C SER A 138 9.65 34.61 -13.46
N SER A 139 10.40 33.56 -13.12
CA SER A 139 11.19 32.80 -14.10
C SER A 139 10.41 31.58 -14.59
N GLN A 140 10.26 31.45 -15.92
CA GLN A 140 9.76 30.24 -16.59
C GLN A 140 10.81 29.10 -16.57
N GLN A 141 11.44 28.85 -15.42
CA GLN A 141 12.34 27.71 -15.29
C GLN A 141 11.53 26.41 -15.24
N ASN A 142 12.04 25.38 -15.90
CA ASN A 142 11.45 24.05 -15.79
C ASN A 142 11.55 23.58 -14.34
N LEU A 143 10.40 23.32 -13.71
CA LEU A 143 10.33 22.65 -12.42
C LEU A 143 10.92 21.25 -12.58
N LEU A 144 12.09 21.01 -11.98
CA LEU A 144 12.75 19.71 -11.98
C LEU A 144 12.95 19.20 -10.54
N ILE A 145 12.63 17.94 -10.31
CA ILE A 145 12.91 17.24 -9.06
C ILE A 145 14.35 16.71 -9.16
N ALA A 146 15.26 17.35 -8.42
CA ALA A 146 16.66 16.95 -8.33
C ALA A 146 16.90 15.91 -7.23
N GLN A 147 18.06 15.25 -7.29
CA GLN A 147 18.48 14.23 -6.32
C GLN A 147 18.39 14.73 -4.88
N ARG A 148 18.76 15.99 -4.62
CA ARG A 148 18.70 16.61 -3.29
C ARG A 148 17.28 16.70 -2.72
N HIS A 149 16.24 16.90 -3.54
CA HIS A 149 14.86 16.98 -3.08
C HIS A 149 14.38 15.60 -2.59
N LEU A 150 14.72 14.55 -3.35
CA LEU A 150 14.40 13.17 -3.02
C LEU A 150 15.18 12.71 -1.79
N ALA A 151 16.49 12.99 -1.72
CA ALA A 151 17.31 12.65 -0.56
C ALA A 151 16.84 13.35 0.72
N ALA A 152 16.46 14.64 0.63
CA ALA A 152 15.89 15.37 1.76
C ALA A 152 14.55 14.77 2.22
N ALA A 153 13.66 14.44 1.28
CA ALA A 153 12.38 13.81 1.58
C ALA A 153 12.54 12.43 2.23
N ILE A 154 13.49 11.61 1.77
CA ILE A 154 13.82 10.32 2.41
C ILE A 154 14.30 10.55 3.85
N ALA A 155 15.21 11.50 4.07
CA ALA A 155 15.73 11.79 5.40
C ALA A 155 14.63 12.26 6.37
N GLU A 156 13.68 13.05 5.89
CA GLU A 156 12.51 13.48 6.67
C GLU A 156 11.58 12.31 6.98
N ARG A 157 11.31 11.43 5.99
CA ARG A 157 10.49 10.23 6.20
C ARG A 157 11.12 9.26 7.20
N CYS A 158 12.44 9.09 7.17
CA CYS A 158 13.16 8.27 8.15
C CYS A 158 13.01 8.81 9.58
N LYS A 159 13.01 10.13 9.77
CA LYS A 159 12.80 10.75 11.11
C LYS A 159 11.40 10.48 11.62
N GLN A 160 10.37 10.67 10.78
CA GLN A 160 8.98 10.42 11.15
C GLN A 160 8.68 8.98 11.55
N LYS A 161 9.46 8.00 11.04
CA LYS A 161 9.32 6.58 11.42
C LYS A 161 9.99 6.21 12.75
N LEU A 162 10.85 7.08 13.29
CA LEU A 162 11.56 6.87 14.55
C LEU A 162 10.87 7.53 15.75
N GLU A 163 9.88 8.39 15.50
CA GLU A 163 9.03 9.05 16.50
C GLU A 163 7.76 8.23 16.77
#